data_AF-A0A7Y0S0N0-F1
#
_entry.id   AF-A0A7Y0S0N0-F1
#
_cell.length_a   1.000
_cell.length_b   1.000
_cell.length_c   1.000
_cell.angle_alpha   90.00
_cell.angle_beta   90.00
_cell.angle_gamma   90.00
#
_symmetry.space_group_name_H-M   'P 1'
#
loop_
_entity.id
_entity.type
_entity.pdbx_description
1 polymer ?
#
loop_
_entity_poly.entity_id
_entity_poly.type
_entity_poly.pdbx_seq_one_letter_code
_entity_poly.pdbx_strand_id
1 'polypeptide(L)' 'TLNVEWHTSDAKQLILSLSGREMEMGEPKFLLKQIAPGQYQGDIILPVCTEDAMTWVGELSDGENTVYPAIKMQR' A
#
# COMPACT_ATOMS: atom_id res chain seq x y z
N THR A 1 10.14 -0.12 -2.88
CA THR A 1 9.25 0.00 -4.06
C THR A 1 8.24 -1.12 -4.04
N LEU A 2 6.96 -0.82 -4.29
CA LEU A 2 5.86 -1.78 -4.39
C LEU A 2 5.40 -1.88 -5.85
N ASN A 3 5.24 -3.10 -6.36
CA ASN A 3 4.70 -3.40 -7.68
C ASN A 3 3.37 -4.13 -7.54
N VAL A 4 2.38 -3.75 -8.33
CA VAL A 4 1.03 -4.32 -8.28
C VAL A 4 0.57 -4.66 -9.68
N GLU A 5 0.11 -5.90 -9.87
CA GLU A 5 -0.61 -6.33 -11.05
C GLU A 5 -2.12 -6.24 -10.78
N TRP A 6 -2.83 -5.43 -11.57
CA TRP A 6 -4.24 -5.11 -11.39
C TRP A 6 -4.94 -5.06 -12.76
N HIS A 7 -5.34 -6.24 -13.24
CA HIS A 7 -5.76 -6.44 -14.63
C HIS A 7 -7.15 -5.88 -14.98
N THR A 8 -7.97 -5.57 -13.98
CA THR A 8 -9.40 -5.26 -14.16
C THR A 8 -9.73 -3.77 -14.05
N SER A 9 -8.74 -2.89 -14.16
CA SER A 9 -8.92 -1.44 -13.94
C SER A 9 -8.37 -0.58 -15.07
N ASP A 10 -9.13 0.46 -15.41
CA ASP A 10 -8.71 1.55 -16.28
C ASP A 10 -8.20 2.78 -15.48
N ALA A 11 -8.09 2.67 -14.15
CA ALA A 11 -7.61 3.76 -13.31
C ALA A 11 -6.16 4.12 -13.63
N LYS A 12 -5.85 5.42 -13.72
CA LYS A 12 -4.47 5.89 -13.96
C LYS A 12 -3.53 5.69 -12.75
N GLN A 13 -4.11 5.48 -11.58
CA GLN A 13 -3.41 5.31 -10.32
C GLN A 13 -4.23 4.46 -9.35
N LEU A 14 -3.53 3.77 -8.47
CA LEU A 14 -4.12 3.16 -7.28
C LEU A 14 -3.77 4.01 -6.06
N ILE A 15 -4.68 4.06 -5.10
CA ILE A 15 -4.45 4.71 -3.80
C ILE A 15 -4.27 3.60 -2.76
N LEU A 16 -3.13 3.62 -2.07
CA LEU A 16 -2.86 2.77 -0.92
C LEU A 16 -2.92 3.62 0.34
N SER A 17 -3.83 3.32 1.27
CA SER A 17 -3.72 3.78 2.66
C SER A 17 -3.18 2.65 3.54
N LEU A 18 -2.39 2.99 4.55
CA LEU A 18 -1.84 2.05 5.50
C LEU A 18 -2.04 2.59 6.92
N SER A 19 -2.36 1.72 7.87
CA SER A 19 -2.40 2.02 9.30
C SER A 19 -1.56 1.01 10.08
N GLY A 20 -0.89 1.48 11.12
CA GLY A 20 -0.12 0.63 12.03
C GLY A 20 -1.07 -0.24 12.85
N ARG A 21 -0.86 -1.56 12.85
CA ARG A 21 -1.71 -2.49 13.59
C ARG A 21 -1.40 -2.48 15.08
N GLU A 22 -0.11 -2.41 15.43
CA GLU A 22 0.35 -2.46 16.81
C GLU A 22 0.26 -1.10 17.51
N MET A 23 0.47 0.00 16.77
CA MET A 23 0.47 1.36 17.29
C MET A 23 -0.12 2.36 16.30
N GLU A 24 -0.80 3.38 16.81
CA GLU A 24 -1.35 4.50 16.05
C GLU A 24 -0.23 5.45 15.57
N MET A 25 0.21 5.26 14.32
CA MET A 25 1.28 6.04 13.68
C MET A 25 0.74 6.96 12.56
N GLY A 26 -0.58 7.19 12.56
CA GLY A 26 -1.30 7.87 11.48
C GLY A 26 -1.63 6.94 10.31
N GLU A 27 -2.27 7.51 9.28
CA GLU A 27 -2.73 6.78 8.10
C GLU A 27 -2.07 7.34 6.81
N PRO A 28 -0.79 7.03 6.55
CA PRO A 28 -0.13 7.48 5.33
C PRO A 28 -0.83 6.95 4.08
N LYS A 29 -0.92 7.82 3.06
CA LYS A 29 -1.48 7.51 1.75
C LYS A 29 -0.40 7.59 0.68
N PHE A 30 -0.37 6.59 -0.19
CA PHE A 30 0.60 6.46 -1.28
C PHE A 30 -0.12 6.32 -2.61
N LEU A 31 0.45 6.93 -3.64
CA LEU A 31 -0.02 6.81 -5.02
C LEU A 31 0.85 5.80 -5.76
N LEU A 32 0.23 4.75 -6.29
CA LEU A 32 0.88 3.85 -7.24
C LEU A 32 0.44 4.26 -8.64
N LYS A 33 1.40 4.70 -9.47
CA LYS A 33 1.12 5.14 -10.83
C LYS A 33 1.14 3.97 -11.78
N GLN A 34 0.27 3.98 -12.78
CA GLN A 34 0.32 2.99 -13.84
C GLN A 34 1.62 3.15 -14.64
N ILE A 35 2.35 2.05 -14.83
CA ILE A 35 3.60 2.01 -15.60
C ILE A 35 3.46 1.20 -16.90
N ALA A 36 2.48 0.31 -16.95
CA ALA A 36 2.03 -0.43 -18.13
C ALA A 36 0.56 -0.84 -17.93
N PRO A 37 -0.17 -1.27 -18.97
CA PRO A 37 -1.53 -1.79 -18.81
C PRO A 37 -1.59 -2.87 -17.72
N GLY A 38 -2.45 -2.66 -16.73
CA GLY A 38 -2.59 -3.55 -15.56
C GLY A 38 -1.39 -3.59 -14.60
N GLN A 39 -0.38 -2.73 -14.73
CA GLN A 39 0.79 -2.70 -13.84
C GLN A 39 0.97 -1.33 -13.21
N TYR A 40 1.12 -1.32 -11.89
CA TYR A 40 1.24 -0.11 -11.08
C TYR A 40 2.48 -0.18 -10.19
N GLN A 41 3.12 0.96 -9.99
CA GLN A 41 4.31 1.07 -9.15
C GLN A 41 4.28 2.34 -8.30
N GLY A 42 4.76 2.22 -7.07
CA GLY A 42 4.97 3.34 -6.17
C GLY A 42 6.02 3.05 -5.12
N ASP A 43 6.66 4.10 -4.62
CA ASP A 43 7.56 4.01 -3.48
C ASP A 43 6.79 4.19 -2.17
N ILE A 44 7.00 3.24 -1.27
CA ILE A 44 6.36 3.18 0.04
C ILE A 44 7.45 3.43 1.07
N ILE A 45 7.33 4.55 1.79
CA ILE A 45 8.22 4.93 2.89
C ILE A 45 7.37 4.92 4.15
N LEU A 46 7.61 3.94 5.01
CA LEU A 46 6.89 3.79 6.26
C LEU A 46 7.77 4.20 7.43
N PRO A 47 7.21 4.89 8.44
CA PRO A 47 7.93 5.06 9.68
C PRO A 47 8.15 3.68 10.30
N VAL A 48 9.35 3.45 10.81
CA VAL A 48 9.69 2.24 11.56
C VAL A 48 9.82 2.60 13.03
N CYS A 49 9.30 1.76 13.92
CA CYS A 49 9.57 1.87 15.34
C CYS A 49 10.73 0.95 15.75
N THR A 50 11.16 1.06 17.00
CA THR A 50 12.24 0.23 17.58
C THR A 50 11.79 -1.19 17.98
N GLU A 51 10.55 -1.57 17.71
CA GLU A 51 10.02 -2.89 18.05
C GLU A 51 10.50 -4.00 17.09
N ASP A 52 10.40 -5.24 17.55
CA ASP A 52 10.90 -6.43 16.83
C ASP A 52 10.04 -6.79 15.61
N ALA A 53 8.77 -6.40 15.61
CA ALA A 53 7.85 -6.61 14.51
C ALA A 53 6.84 -5.46 14.37
N MET A 54 6.52 -5.09 13.14
CA MET A 54 5.52 -4.08 12.82
C MET A 54 4.69 -4.54 11.64
N THR A 55 3.37 -4.46 11.79
CA THR A 55 2.40 -4.80 10.74
C THR A 55 1.65 -3.54 10.32
N TRP A 56 1.69 -3.23 9.04
CA TRP A 56 0.86 -2.20 8.43
C TRP A 56 -0.29 -2.89 7.70
N VAL A 57 -1.53 -2.59 8.09
CA VAL A 57 -2.73 -3.05 7.38
C VAL A 57 -3.20 -1.94 6.45
N GLY A 58 -3.65 -2.27 5.25
CA GLY A 58 -3.96 -1.26 4.25
C GLY A 58 -5.23 -1.49 3.48
N GLU A 59 -5.61 -0.43 2.79
CA GLU A 59 -6.64 -0.42 1.76
C GLU A 59 -5.99 0.03 0.45
N LEU A 60 -6.03 -0.82 -0.57
CA LEU A 60 -5.56 -0.52 -1.92
C LEU A 60 -6.76 -0.48 -2.85
N SER A 61 -7.00 0.67 -3.46
CA SER A 61 -8.20 0.89 -4.29
C SER A 61 -7.85 1.56 -5.62
N ASP A 62 -8.59 1.18 -6.66
CA ASP A 62 -8.63 1.88 -7.95
C ASP A 62 -9.81 2.88 -8.06
N GLY A 63 -10.62 2.99 -7.00
CA GLY A 63 -11.84 3.80 -6.95
C GLY A 63 -13.15 3.01 -7.18
N GLU A 64 -13.07 1.79 -7.71
CA GLU A 64 -14.21 0.90 -7.93
C GLU A 64 -14.08 -0.41 -7.13
N ASN A 65 -12.88 -0.99 -7.17
CA ASN A 65 -12.50 -2.21 -6.49
C ASN A 65 -11.47 -1.90 -5.40
N THR A 66 -11.56 -2.67 -4.32
CA THR A 66 -10.69 -2.49 -3.16
C THR A 66 -10.20 -3.84 -2.67
N VAL A 67 -8.91 -3.90 -2.35
CA VAL A 67 -8.27 -5.04 -1.69
C VAL A 67 -7.58 -4.59 -0.41
N TYR A 68 -7.38 -5.51 0.52
CA TYR A 68 -6.90 -5.20 1.87
C TYR A 68 -5.54 -5.86 2.15
N PRO A 69 -4.42 -5.28 1.67
CA PRO A 69 -3.10 -5.85 1.89
C PRO A 69 -2.62 -5.67 3.34
N ALA A 70 -1.63 -6.46 3.73
CA ALA A 70 -0.85 -6.23 4.94
C ALA A 70 0.64 -6.35 4.66
N ILE A 71 1.45 -5.46 5.23
CA ILE A 71 2.91 -5.43 5.11
C ILE A 71 3.48 -5.70 6.50
N LYS A 72 4.22 -6.79 6.66
CA LYS A 72 4.91 -7.13 7.91
C LYS A 72 6.40 -6.87 7.77
N MET A 73 6.95 -6.09 8.68
CA MET A 73 8.38 -5.90 8.87
C MET A 73 8.80 -6.63 10.14
N GLN A 74 9.85 -7.43 10.06
CA GLN A 74 10.44 -8.12 11.22
C GLN A 74 11.96 -8.10 11.11
N ARG A 75 12.64 -8.02 12.25
CA ARG A 75 14.10 -8.14 12.36
C ARG A 75 14.56 -9.59 12.43
#